data_AF-A0A196SMA7-F1
#
_entry.id   AF-A0A196SMA7-F1
#
_cell.length_a   1.000
_cell.length_b   1.000
_cell.length_c   1.000
_cell.angle_alpha   90.00
_cell.angle_beta   90.00
_cell.angle_gamma   90.00
#
_symmetry.space_group_name_H-M   'P 1'
#
loop_
_entity.id
_entity.type
_entity.pdbx_description
1 polymer ?
#
loop_
_entity_poly.entity_id
_entity_poly.type
_entity_poly.pdbx_seq_one_letter_code
_entity_poly.pdbx_strand_id
1 'polypeptide(L)'
;MEPFQFGYLTLDGYVEGDHESKRLSNTRELRIQYFQEEHASEYVVAEYENDVMNGEAKLFNRTVLSLKWTCEQGKRIGNFTVYWNGIAWRDGNWLNLFDKYDDICFIENCIFGKEMVLIDRQSGIPVYRGNYSPQSHKREGLGCEYSPHTGKPIHYGWYVDDVLRELYQEFSEDGMMYEYKNNQAVYVGEYKYNPQSGRFVRDGKGNEIDPSSHLAVWSGTWVMGKKAEGVALDDRGYYKVNAPAQEENEEAVVRGMGAFRTLPPKTKSLVFDASFGSDEELPSVDLSALEYLQQVSLEDGALASCPGLTVSSLKFLTCLTLGSDCLETASSCVLSDLPELTRLRFGDRCLQCHQTVELANLPALKELTFGDNACRGDEENYAVSLSKLVEYLNVLVMRNLPRLERLEFGRQCCGLVGKVVLEKIPITPDRVHFSGSRQFERVTYVTGDCGDDCED
;
A
#
# COMPACT_ATOMS: atom_id res chain seq x y z
N MET A 1 13.65 11.14 32.44
CA MET A 1 14.87 11.97 32.52
C MET A 1 14.78 12.71 33.83
N GLU A 2 15.77 12.60 34.71
CA GLU A 2 15.80 13.43 35.94
C GLU A 2 15.98 14.91 35.55
N PRO A 3 15.38 15.85 36.29
CA PRO A 3 15.56 17.27 36.03
C PRO A 3 17.04 17.65 36.18
N PHE A 4 17.56 18.39 35.20
CA PHE A 4 18.95 18.79 35.17
C PHE A 4 19.28 19.72 36.36
N GLN A 5 20.22 19.30 37.22
CA GLN A 5 20.65 20.11 38.36
C GLN A 5 21.84 21.00 37.97
N PHE A 6 21.68 22.32 38.13
CA PHE A 6 22.68 23.32 37.77
C PHE A 6 23.87 23.41 38.74
N GLY A 7 23.75 22.90 39.97
CA GLY A 7 24.73 23.10 41.04
C GLY A 7 26.14 22.62 40.70
N TYR A 8 26.25 21.54 39.93
CA TYR A 8 27.54 21.04 39.44
C TYR A 8 28.26 22.05 38.50
N LEU A 9 27.52 22.82 37.70
CA LEU A 9 28.13 23.80 36.79
C LEU A 9 28.70 24.97 37.58
N THR A 10 27.99 25.44 38.61
CA THR A 10 28.39 26.57 39.45
C THR A 10 29.36 26.18 40.56
N LEU A 11 29.48 24.88 40.86
CA LEU A 11 30.15 24.31 42.03
C LEU A 11 29.43 24.69 43.35
N ASP A 12 28.14 24.94 43.28
CA ASP A 12 27.34 25.24 44.46
C ASP A 12 27.22 23.97 45.32
N GLY A 13 27.55 24.08 46.61
CA GLY A 13 27.56 22.97 47.56
C GLY A 13 28.90 22.23 47.65
N TYR A 14 29.90 22.60 46.85
CA TYR A 14 31.24 22.04 46.95
C TYR A 14 31.94 22.55 48.22
N VAL A 15 32.56 21.65 48.97
CA VAL A 15 33.37 21.98 50.15
C VAL A 15 34.84 21.99 49.75
N GLU A 16 35.47 23.16 49.83
CA GLU A 16 36.90 23.33 49.50
C GLU A 16 37.79 22.58 50.51
N GLY A 17 38.79 21.88 49.98
CA GLY A 17 39.86 21.25 50.76
C GLY A 17 41.21 21.92 50.56
N ASP A 18 42.28 21.14 50.71
CA ASP A 18 43.63 21.61 50.48
C ASP A 18 43.84 22.06 49.02
N HIS A 19 44.88 22.85 48.79
CA HIS A 19 45.27 23.24 47.44
C HIS A 19 46.79 23.18 47.26
N GLU A 20 47.20 22.99 46.02
CA GLU A 20 48.59 23.11 45.58
C GLU A 20 48.69 24.30 44.62
N SER A 21 49.79 25.05 44.66
CA SER A 21 50.01 26.16 43.74
C SER A 21 51.42 26.21 43.20
N LYS A 22 51.54 26.69 41.97
CA LYS A 22 52.81 26.97 41.30
C LYS A 22 52.81 28.40 40.79
N ARG A 23 53.67 29.24 41.36
CA ARG A 23 53.88 30.61 40.86
C ARG A 23 54.43 30.61 39.44
N LEU A 24 53.83 31.43 38.59
CA LEU A 24 54.24 31.68 37.21
C LEU A 24 54.90 33.06 37.08
N SER A 25 54.46 34.05 37.89
CA SER A 25 55.05 35.39 38.00
C SER A 25 54.79 35.99 39.39
N ASN A 26 55.10 37.27 39.59
CA ASN A 26 54.76 38.00 40.83
C ASN A 26 53.26 38.08 41.10
N THR A 27 52.44 38.07 40.04
CA THR A 27 50.98 38.24 40.13
C THR A 27 50.23 36.98 39.72
N ARG A 28 50.85 36.07 38.96
CA ARG A 28 50.17 34.89 38.40
C ARG A 28 50.60 33.58 39.03
N GLU A 29 49.63 32.71 39.26
CA GLU A 29 49.84 31.35 39.74
C GLU A 29 48.89 30.35 39.04
N LEU A 30 49.34 29.10 38.93
CA LEU A 30 48.49 27.97 38.60
C LEU A 30 48.14 27.24 39.90
N ARG A 31 46.86 27.07 40.20
CA ARG A 31 46.37 26.43 41.43
C ARG A 31 45.59 25.16 41.12
N ILE A 32 45.81 24.12 41.91
CA ILE A 32 45.00 22.90 41.99
C ILE A 32 44.21 22.96 43.29
N GLN A 33 42.89 23.16 43.22
CA GLN A 33 41.99 23.18 44.37
C GLN A 33 41.31 21.82 44.49
N TYR A 34 41.54 21.10 45.59
CA TYR A 34 40.84 19.84 45.88
C TYR A 34 39.53 20.11 46.63
N PHE A 35 38.59 19.18 46.55
CA PHE A 35 37.32 19.24 47.29
C PHE A 35 37.21 18.10 48.30
N GLN A 36 36.21 18.19 49.17
CA GLN A 36 35.93 17.21 50.23
C GLN A 36 34.55 16.57 50.06
N GLU A 37 34.21 15.70 51.01
CA GLU A 37 32.89 15.07 51.12
C GLU A 37 32.47 14.32 49.84
N GLU A 38 31.25 14.55 49.34
CA GLU A 38 30.73 13.90 48.13
C GLU A 38 31.57 14.19 46.88
N HIS A 39 32.35 15.27 46.90
CA HIS A 39 33.21 15.72 45.80
C HIS A 39 34.70 15.43 46.06
N ALA A 40 35.07 14.61 47.04
CA ALA A 40 36.46 14.32 47.40
C ALA A 40 37.33 13.73 46.27
N SER A 41 36.69 13.22 45.20
CA SER A 41 37.38 12.73 44.01
C SER A 41 37.62 13.81 42.93
N GLU A 42 37.21 15.04 43.18
CA GLU A 42 37.22 16.14 42.22
C GLU A 42 38.22 17.22 42.59
N TYR A 43 38.72 17.93 41.59
CA TYR A 43 39.62 19.07 41.77
C TYR A 43 39.56 20.04 40.59
N VAL A 44 39.75 21.33 40.86
CA VAL A 44 39.87 22.37 39.83
C VAL A 44 41.33 22.72 39.61
N VAL A 45 41.73 22.81 38.34
CA VAL A 45 43.00 23.42 37.91
C VAL A 45 42.67 24.74 37.24
N ALA A 46 43.21 25.85 37.75
CA ALA A 46 42.89 27.19 37.26
C ALA A 46 44.07 28.17 37.40
N GLU A 47 44.09 29.16 36.51
CA GLU A 47 44.99 30.32 36.62
C GLU A 47 44.39 31.37 37.56
N TYR A 48 45.24 31.97 38.38
CA TYR A 48 44.90 33.07 39.27
C TYR A 48 45.83 34.26 39.01
N GLU A 49 45.29 35.46 39.13
CA GLU A 49 46.02 36.72 39.09
C GLU A 49 45.64 37.56 40.31
N ASN A 50 46.63 37.92 41.14
CA ASN A 50 46.43 38.60 42.42
C ASN A 50 45.42 37.87 43.33
N ASP A 51 45.60 36.56 43.51
CA ASP A 51 44.74 35.66 44.30
C ASP A 51 43.28 35.55 43.82
N VAL A 52 42.96 36.06 42.63
CA VAL A 52 41.64 35.96 42.00
C VAL A 52 41.71 35.09 40.75
N MET A 53 40.80 34.12 40.61
CA MET A 53 40.77 33.25 39.42
C MET A 53 40.62 34.09 38.15
N ASN A 54 41.58 33.99 37.25
CA ASN A 54 41.66 34.79 36.03
C ASN A 54 42.29 33.95 34.91
N GLY A 55 41.52 33.64 33.87
CA GLY A 55 41.93 32.74 32.79
C GLY A 55 41.11 31.45 32.74
N GLU A 56 41.72 30.42 32.14
CA GLU A 56 41.07 29.11 31.93
C GLU A 56 41.02 28.30 33.24
N ALA A 57 39.91 27.63 33.46
CA ALA A 57 39.68 26.73 34.58
C ALA A 57 39.11 25.39 34.10
N LYS A 58 39.53 24.31 34.76
CA LYS A 58 39.17 22.93 34.44
C LYS A 58 38.86 22.15 35.70
N LEU A 59 37.68 21.53 35.75
CA LEU A 59 37.30 20.58 36.79
C LEU A 59 37.59 19.16 36.30
N PHE A 60 38.24 18.38 37.15
CA PHE A 60 38.52 16.97 36.94
C PHE A 60 37.84 16.13 38.01
N ASN A 61 37.38 14.94 37.65
CA ASN A 61 36.95 13.88 38.57
C ASN A 61 37.83 12.65 38.31
N ARG A 62 38.58 12.20 39.32
CA ARG A 62 39.54 11.08 39.21
C ARG A 62 40.43 11.20 37.97
N THR A 63 40.97 12.38 37.71
CA THR A 63 41.81 12.74 36.53
C THR A 63 41.10 12.88 35.18
N VAL A 64 39.81 12.56 35.09
CA VAL A 64 39.01 12.74 33.87
C VAL A 64 38.45 14.16 33.85
N LEU A 65 38.61 14.87 32.73
CA LEU A 65 38.08 16.22 32.57
C LEU A 65 36.54 16.18 32.55
N SER A 66 35.92 17.07 33.31
CA SER A 66 34.47 17.08 33.52
C SER A 66 33.81 18.45 33.24
N LEU A 67 34.54 19.56 33.42
CA LEU A 67 34.07 20.91 33.06
C LEU A 67 35.26 21.80 32.66
N LYS A 68 35.07 22.66 31.65
CA LYS A 68 36.04 23.68 31.23
C LYS A 68 35.34 25.03 31.08
N TRP A 69 35.93 26.09 31.62
CA TRP A 69 35.40 27.46 31.50
C TRP A 69 36.50 28.51 31.59
N THR A 70 36.12 29.78 31.42
CA THR A 70 37.00 30.93 31.56
C THR A 70 36.45 31.89 32.61
N CYS A 71 37.35 32.46 33.41
CA CYS A 71 37.05 33.52 34.37
C CYS A 71 37.78 34.82 34.01
N GLU A 72 37.12 35.95 34.26
CA GLU A 72 37.74 37.28 34.29
C GLU A 72 37.41 37.93 35.64
N GLN A 73 38.46 38.26 36.41
CA GLN A 73 38.31 38.81 37.77
C GLN A 73 37.38 37.97 38.67
N GLY A 74 37.54 36.65 38.64
CA GLY A 74 36.75 35.70 39.44
C GLY A 74 35.33 35.45 38.92
N LYS A 75 34.89 36.17 37.87
CA LYS A 75 33.57 35.98 37.27
C LYS A 75 33.70 35.06 36.06
N ARG A 76 32.83 34.04 35.99
CA ARG A 76 32.73 33.16 34.83
C ARG A 76 32.18 33.93 33.63
N ILE A 77 32.88 33.86 32.49
CA ILE A 77 32.53 34.62 31.28
C ILE A 77 32.52 33.72 30.04
N GLY A 78 31.72 34.11 29.05
CA GLY A 78 31.67 33.43 27.75
C GLY A 78 31.13 32.00 27.84
N ASN A 79 31.74 31.12 27.05
CA ASN A 79 31.29 29.74 26.91
C ASN A 79 31.98 28.82 27.91
N PHE A 80 31.29 27.73 28.26
CA PHE A 80 31.84 26.59 28.98
C PHE A 80 31.55 25.31 28.23
N THR A 81 32.36 24.27 28.47
CA THR A 81 32.19 22.94 27.90
C THR A 81 32.08 21.93 29.04
N VAL A 82 31.02 21.14 29.03
CA VAL A 82 30.80 20.02 29.94
C VAL A 82 31.29 18.75 29.27
N TYR A 83 31.97 17.90 30.04
CA TYR A 83 32.49 16.63 29.57
C TYR A 83 31.83 15.49 30.34
N TRP A 84 31.46 14.43 29.62
CA TRP A 84 30.93 13.21 30.20
C TRP A 84 31.88 12.06 29.88
N ASN A 85 32.46 11.44 30.91
CA ASN A 85 33.48 10.39 30.75
C ASN A 85 34.62 10.80 29.80
N GLY A 86 35.03 12.08 29.86
CA GLY A 86 36.08 12.64 29.01
C GLY A 86 35.64 13.04 27.59
N ILE A 87 34.41 12.77 27.19
CA ILE A 87 33.85 13.21 25.90
C ILE A 87 33.26 14.60 26.09
N ALA A 88 33.65 15.58 25.26
CA ALA A 88 32.98 16.88 25.23
C ALA A 88 31.51 16.64 24.88
N TRP A 89 30.63 16.81 25.86
CA TRP A 89 29.22 16.46 25.74
C TRP A 89 28.42 17.66 25.27
N ARG A 90 28.64 18.84 25.86
CA ARG A 90 27.90 20.04 25.47
C ARG A 90 28.64 21.33 25.76
N ASP A 91 28.40 22.32 24.93
CA ASP A 91 28.82 23.71 25.11
C ASP A 91 27.63 24.53 25.63
N GLY A 92 27.88 25.46 26.54
CA GLY A 92 26.88 26.41 27.05
C GLY A 92 27.49 27.79 27.22
N ASN A 93 26.67 28.80 27.54
CA ASN A 93 27.12 30.17 27.80
C ASN A 93 26.67 30.64 29.18
N TRP A 94 27.58 31.22 29.96
CA TRP A 94 27.27 31.67 31.33
C TRP A 94 26.19 32.75 31.37
N LEU A 95 26.14 33.65 30.38
CA LEU A 95 25.09 34.67 30.32
C LEU A 95 23.71 34.03 30.14
N ASN A 96 23.58 33.08 29.20
CA ASN A 96 22.32 32.35 29.01
C ASN A 96 21.94 31.53 30.26
N LEU A 97 22.92 30.97 30.97
CA LEU A 97 22.65 30.21 32.20
C LEU A 97 22.11 31.11 33.34
N PHE A 98 22.65 32.33 33.48
CA PHE A 98 22.26 33.26 34.54
C PHE A 98 21.12 34.22 34.18
N ASP A 99 20.76 34.34 32.90
CA ASP A 99 19.56 35.07 32.48
C ASP A 99 18.30 34.40 33.05
N LYS A 100 17.32 35.20 33.45
CA LYS A 100 16.12 34.72 34.16
C LYS A 100 14.89 34.56 33.27
N TYR A 101 14.91 35.11 32.06
CA TYR A 101 13.70 35.27 31.27
C TYR A 101 13.54 34.23 30.15
N ASP A 102 14.65 33.68 29.64
CA ASP A 102 14.65 32.77 28.49
C ASP A 102 15.04 31.32 28.84
N ASP A 103 14.70 30.41 27.93
CA ASP A 103 15.14 29.02 27.92
C ASP A 103 16.67 28.90 27.96
N ILE A 104 17.14 27.83 28.57
CA ILE A 104 18.57 27.54 28.65
C ILE A 104 19.00 26.83 27.37
N CYS A 105 19.97 27.41 26.68
CA CYS A 105 20.49 26.93 25.41
C CYS A 105 21.84 26.24 25.62
N PHE A 106 21.90 24.99 25.17
CA PHE A 106 23.12 24.21 25.04
C PHE A 106 23.34 23.81 23.59
N ILE A 107 24.60 23.65 23.21
CA ILE A 107 24.98 22.93 21.99
C ILE A 107 25.53 21.58 22.39
N GLU A 108 24.76 20.52 22.21
CA GLU A 108 25.17 19.15 22.50
C GLU A 108 25.99 18.56 21.33
N ASN A 109 27.00 17.78 21.68
CA ASN A 109 27.83 17.01 20.77
C ASN A 109 27.26 15.59 20.65
N CYS A 110 26.63 15.29 19.53
CA CYS A 110 26.05 13.99 19.24
C CYS A 110 26.86 13.25 18.17
N ILE A 111 26.67 11.93 18.07
CA ILE A 111 27.39 11.09 17.09
C ILE A 111 27.07 11.49 15.63
N PHE A 112 25.91 12.10 15.40
CA PHE A 112 25.45 12.58 14.09
C PHE A 112 25.79 14.06 13.84
N GLY A 113 26.49 14.72 14.76
CA GLY A 113 26.82 16.14 14.68
C GLY A 113 26.38 16.92 15.92
N LYS A 114 26.64 18.22 15.91
CA LYS A 114 26.21 19.11 16.99
C LYS A 114 24.75 19.52 16.80
N GLU A 115 24.00 19.58 17.89
CA GLU A 115 22.61 20.08 17.90
C GLU A 115 22.40 21.09 19.03
N MET A 116 21.49 22.03 18.81
CA MET A 116 20.98 22.92 19.84
C MET A 116 19.94 22.18 20.69
N VAL A 117 20.02 22.39 22.00
CA VAL A 117 19.03 21.92 22.97
C VAL A 117 18.56 23.13 23.78
N LEU A 118 17.26 23.40 23.74
CA LEU A 118 16.62 24.39 24.60
C LEU A 118 15.93 23.67 25.75
N ILE A 119 16.17 24.13 26.97
CA ILE A 119 15.64 23.55 28.20
C ILE A 119 14.77 24.60 28.87
N ASP A 120 13.50 24.25 29.13
CA ASP A 120 12.61 25.08 29.92
C ASP A 120 13.19 25.22 31.33
N ARG A 121 13.41 26.46 31.75
CA ARG A 121 14.11 26.77 32.99
C ARG A 121 13.32 26.36 34.23
N GLN A 122 11.99 26.37 34.16
CA GLN A 122 11.14 26.09 35.31
C GLN A 122 11.07 24.59 35.61
N SER A 123 10.84 23.79 34.58
CA SER A 123 10.72 22.33 34.68
C SER A 123 12.06 21.59 34.58
N GLY A 124 13.06 22.21 33.94
CA GLY A 124 14.32 21.55 33.57
C GLY A 124 14.16 20.55 32.42
N ILE A 125 13.03 20.58 31.71
CA ILE A 125 12.71 19.64 30.62
C ILE A 125 13.18 20.24 29.28
N PRO A 126 13.85 19.46 28.41
CA PRO A 126 14.14 19.88 27.04
C PRO A 126 12.84 20.18 26.29
N VAL A 127 12.74 21.38 25.71
CA VAL A 127 11.60 21.84 24.89
C VAL A 127 11.91 21.91 23.41
N TYR A 128 13.19 21.88 23.04
CA TYR A 128 13.63 21.78 21.66
C TYR A 128 14.95 21.02 21.54
N ARG A 129 15.08 20.23 20.47
CA ARG A 129 16.35 19.67 19.99
C ARG A 129 16.43 19.79 18.48
N GLY A 130 17.51 20.34 17.94
CA GLY A 130 17.67 20.41 16.48
C GLY A 130 18.82 21.26 15.98
N ASN A 131 18.83 21.46 14.68
CA ASN A 131 19.78 22.31 14.00
C ASN A 131 19.59 23.78 14.40
N TYR A 132 20.66 24.55 14.23
CA TYR A 132 20.69 25.95 14.58
C TYR A 132 21.60 26.72 13.64
N SER A 133 21.41 28.04 13.62
CA SER A 133 22.31 28.97 12.96
C SER A 133 23.47 29.31 13.89
N PRO A 134 24.74 29.02 13.54
CA PRO A 134 25.88 29.43 14.34
C PRO A 134 26.06 30.96 14.46
N GLN A 135 25.46 31.73 13.54
CA GLN A 135 25.56 33.18 13.53
C GLN A 135 24.50 33.85 14.41
N SER A 136 23.24 33.41 14.30
CA SER A 136 22.12 34.03 15.04
C SER A 136 21.78 33.29 16.34
N HIS A 137 22.28 32.07 16.53
CA HIS A 137 21.92 31.18 17.64
C HIS A 137 20.42 30.87 17.73
N LYS A 138 19.73 30.93 16.59
CA LYS A 138 18.31 30.59 16.45
C LYS A 138 18.11 29.20 15.87
N ARG A 139 16.91 28.65 16.02
CA ARG A 139 16.48 27.39 15.41
C ARG A 139 16.44 27.55 13.89
N GLU A 140 17.24 26.76 13.19
CA GLU A 140 17.43 26.83 11.74
C GLU A 140 17.75 25.45 11.20
N GLY A 141 16.92 24.92 10.29
CA GLY A 141 17.01 23.56 9.79
C GLY A 141 16.11 22.57 10.54
N LEU A 142 16.47 21.29 10.53
CA LEU A 142 15.66 20.23 11.13
C LEU A 142 15.67 20.29 12.66
N GLY A 143 14.50 20.19 13.29
CA GLY A 143 14.40 20.10 14.75
C GLY A 143 13.08 19.54 15.26
N CYS A 144 13.08 19.13 16.52
CA CYS A 144 11.93 18.62 17.25
C CYS A 144 11.59 19.51 18.44
N GLU A 145 10.31 19.84 18.59
CA GLU A 145 9.73 20.44 19.79
C GLU A 145 9.23 19.37 20.76
N TYR A 146 9.25 19.70 22.04
CA TYR A 146 8.84 18.82 23.13
C TYR A 146 7.92 19.55 24.10
N SER A 147 7.00 18.81 24.70
CA SER A 147 6.10 19.32 25.71
C SER A 147 6.86 19.74 26.97
N PRO A 148 6.76 20.99 27.44
CA PRO A 148 7.42 21.42 28.67
C PRO A 148 6.86 20.73 29.92
N HIS A 149 5.68 20.09 29.82
CA HIS A 149 5.04 19.39 30.94
C HIS A 149 5.42 17.91 31.01
N THR A 150 5.58 17.25 29.86
CA THR A 150 5.78 15.78 29.80
C THR A 150 7.13 15.36 29.25
N GLY A 151 7.85 16.25 28.56
CA GLY A 151 9.07 15.94 27.82
C GLY A 151 8.85 15.04 26.60
N LYS A 152 7.59 14.78 26.20
CA LYS A 152 7.28 14.03 24.97
C LYS A 152 7.46 14.92 23.74
N PRO A 153 7.90 14.37 22.60
CA PRO A 153 7.97 15.14 21.34
C PRO A 153 6.56 15.59 20.91
N ILE A 154 6.48 16.69 20.16
CA ILE A 154 5.22 17.27 19.65
C ILE A 154 5.29 17.44 18.13
N HIS A 155 6.27 18.19 17.64
CA HIS A 155 6.46 18.45 16.21
C HIS A 155 7.90 18.24 15.82
N TYR A 156 8.13 17.65 14.66
CA TYR A 156 9.44 17.61 14.03
C TYR A 156 9.32 18.14 12.59
N GLY A 157 10.25 19.02 12.22
CA GLY A 157 10.16 19.71 10.94
C GLY A 157 11.33 20.67 10.68
N TRP A 158 11.16 21.51 9.66
CA TRP A 158 12.17 22.48 9.22
C TRP A 158 11.88 23.88 9.76
N TYR A 159 12.85 24.46 10.47
CA TYR A 159 12.79 25.79 11.08
C TYR A 159 13.58 26.82 10.26
N VAL A 160 13.09 28.05 10.24
CA VAL A 160 13.81 29.22 9.73
C VAL A 160 13.55 30.38 10.68
N ASP A 161 14.61 30.93 11.26
CA ASP A 161 14.55 32.06 12.20
C ASP A 161 13.55 31.83 13.34
N ASP A 162 13.66 30.70 14.04
CA ASP A 162 12.76 30.26 15.12
C ASP A 162 11.32 29.91 14.73
N VAL A 163 10.97 29.96 13.44
CA VAL A 163 9.63 29.62 12.96
C VAL A 163 9.63 28.26 12.27
N LEU A 164 8.75 27.35 12.70
CA LEU A 164 8.49 26.08 11.99
C LEU A 164 7.85 26.39 10.63
N ARG A 165 8.55 26.05 9.53
CA ARG A 165 8.11 26.31 8.16
C ARG A 165 7.48 25.09 7.50
N GLU A 166 8.03 23.91 7.76
CA GLU A 166 7.52 22.64 7.22
C GLU A 166 7.41 21.61 8.34
N LEU A 167 6.23 21.02 8.50
CA LEU A 167 5.97 19.95 9.44
C LEU A 167 6.20 18.60 8.75
N TYR A 168 7.07 17.77 9.32
CA TYR A 168 7.37 16.43 8.79
C TYR A 168 6.81 15.31 9.67
N GLN A 169 6.80 15.50 10.99
CA GLN A 169 6.19 14.56 11.91
C GLN A 169 5.44 15.29 13.02
N GLU A 170 4.31 14.74 13.43
CA GLU A 170 3.54 15.15 14.61
C GLU A 170 3.40 13.97 15.56
N PHE A 171 3.43 14.23 16.86
CA PHE A 171 3.37 13.21 17.89
C PHE A 171 2.18 13.49 18.81
N SER A 172 1.26 12.54 18.88
CA SER A 172 0.06 12.64 19.69
C SER A 172 0.30 12.20 21.13
N GLU A 173 -0.56 12.65 22.05
CA GLU A 173 -0.42 12.38 23.49
C GLU A 173 -0.50 10.88 23.84
N ASP A 174 -1.27 10.13 23.06
CA ASP A 174 -1.44 8.67 23.14
C ASP A 174 -0.23 7.89 22.61
N GLY A 175 0.79 8.58 22.10
CA GLY A 175 2.08 7.98 21.73
C GLY A 175 2.16 7.52 20.28
N MET A 176 1.32 8.07 19.39
CA MET A 176 1.41 7.82 17.95
C MET A 176 2.20 8.92 17.26
N MET A 177 2.91 8.57 16.19
CA MET A 177 3.58 9.49 15.27
C MET A 177 2.81 9.50 13.95
N TYR A 178 2.52 10.70 13.46
CA TYR A 178 2.04 10.96 12.11
C TYR A 178 3.21 11.52 11.30
N GLU A 179 3.49 10.93 10.13
CA GLU A 179 4.54 11.40 9.21
C GLU A 179 3.90 12.00 7.96
N TYR A 180 4.45 13.11 7.48
CA TYR A 180 3.90 13.88 6.37
C TYR A 180 4.89 13.98 5.20
N LYS A 181 4.35 13.96 3.98
CA LYS A 181 5.04 14.30 2.74
C LYS A 181 4.15 15.25 1.95
N ASN A 182 4.66 16.43 1.58
CA ASN A 182 3.89 17.47 0.90
C ASN A 182 2.57 17.82 1.63
N ASN A 183 2.61 17.94 2.96
CA ASN A 183 1.44 18.19 3.82
C ASN A 183 0.35 17.10 3.79
N GLN A 184 0.66 15.90 3.29
CA GLN A 184 -0.24 14.75 3.33
C GLN A 184 0.35 13.64 4.19
N ALA A 185 -0.47 13.01 5.03
CA ALA A 185 -0.03 11.92 5.88
C ALA A 185 0.39 10.70 5.03
N VAL A 186 1.57 10.15 5.32
CA VAL A 186 2.12 8.94 4.68
C VAL A 186 2.32 7.80 5.67
N TYR A 187 2.25 8.08 6.96
CA TYR A 187 2.35 7.06 8.01
C TYR A 187 1.65 7.52 9.28
N VAL A 188 1.05 6.57 10.00
CA VAL A 188 0.58 6.72 11.37
C VAL A 188 0.97 5.48 12.17
N GLY A 189 1.64 5.62 13.29
CA GLY A 189 2.09 4.47 14.06
C GLY A 189 3.02 4.80 15.23
N GLU A 190 3.45 3.74 15.90
CA GLU A 190 4.49 3.79 16.92
C GLU A 190 5.83 4.25 16.31
N TYR A 191 6.69 4.77 17.18
CA TYR A 191 7.95 5.39 16.79
C TYR A 191 9.02 5.17 17.84
N LYS A 192 10.27 5.39 17.44
CA LYS A 192 11.43 5.36 18.33
C LYS A 192 12.45 6.41 17.94
N TYR A 193 13.08 7.03 18.93
CA TYR A 193 14.22 7.90 18.69
C TYR A 193 15.44 7.06 18.33
N ASN A 194 16.05 7.37 17.18
CA ASN A 194 17.29 6.77 16.71
C ASN A 194 18.47 7.68 17.10
N PRO A 195 19.26 7.34 18.14
CA PRO A 195 20.37 8.18 18.60
C PRO A 195 21.55 8.22 17.62
N GLN A 196 21.62 7.31 16.63
CA GLN A 196 22.65 7.33 15.60
C GLN A 196 22.37 8.36 14.52
N SER A 197 21.09 8.71 14.28
CA SER A 197 20.70 9.70 13.27
C SER A 197 20.10 10.98 13.85
N GLY A 198 19.78 10.99 15.14
CA GLY A 198 19.12 12.13 15.80
C GLY A 198 17.66 12.33 15.41
N ARG A 199 16.98 11.26 14.98
CA ARG A 199 15.64 11.36 14.37
C ARG A 199 14.70 10.31 14.92
N PHE A 200 13.40 10.64 14.92
CA PHE A 200 12.36 9.66 15.16
C PHE A 200 12.10 8.84 13.90
N VAL A 201 12.13 7.52 14.06
CA VAL A 201 11.90 6.56 12.99
C VAL A 201 10.70 5.68 13.34
N ARG A 202 10.04 5.15 12.31
CA ARG A 202 8.95 4.17 12.44
C ARG A 202 9.49 2.93 13.17
N ASP A 203 8.90 2.55 14.29
CA ASP A 203 9.33 1.42 15.11
C ASP A 203 8.14 0.95 15.95
N GLY A 204 7.80 -0.34 15.88
CA GLY A 204 6.56 -0.86 16.45
C GLY A 204 5.41 -0.91 15.44
N LYS A 205 4.16 -0.91 15.92
CA LYS A 205 2.95 -1.05 15.07
C LYS A 205 2.61 0.24 14.32
N GLY A 206 2.09 0.13 13.10
CA GLY A 206 1.67 1.30 12.34
C GLY A 206 1.00 0.98 11.00
N ASN A 207 0.68 2.04 10.26
CA ASN A 207 0.06 1.98 8.94
C ASN A 207 0.78 2.92 7.97
N GLU A 208 1.03 2.46 6.76
CA GLU A 208 1.42 3.32 5.63
C GLU A 208 0.18 3.83 4.93
N ILE A 209 0.11 5.12 4.70
CA ILE A 209 -1.04 5.82 4.14
C ILE A 209 -0.72 6.23 2.71
N ASP A 210 -1.64 5.96 1.78
CA ASP A 210 -1.56 6.54 0.43
C ASP A 210 -2.07 7.99 0.48
N PRO A 211 -1.24 8.99 0.13
CA PRO A 211 -1.64 10.40 0.16
C PRO A 211 -2.80 10.75 -0.77
N SER A 212 -3.05 9.94 -1.80
CA SER A 212 -4.08 10.20 -2.80
C SER A 212 -5.48 9.80 -2.30
N SER A 213 -5.58 8.60 -1.72
CA SER A 213 -6.83 8.06 -1.17
C SER A 213 -7.04 8.41 0.31
N HIS A 214 -5.99 8.82 1.03
CA HIS A 214 -5.96 9.01 2.48
C HIS A 214 -6.23 7.72 3.29
N LEU A 215 -6.14 6.55 2.64
CA LEU A 215 -6.38 5.25 3.24
C LEU A 215 -5.07 4.52 3.52
N ALA A 216 -5.10 3.64 4.52
CA ALA A 216 -3.99 2.74 4.79
C ALA A 216 -3.86 1.74 3.63
N VAL A 217 -2.66 1.63 3.07
CA VAL A 217 -2.30 0.65 2.02
C VAL A 217 -1.47 -0.51 2.56
N TRP A 218 -0.89 -0.33 3.76
CA TRP A 218 -0.14 -1.37 4.47
C TRP A 218 -0.28 -1.18 5.97
N SER A 219 -0.43 -2.27 6.71
CA SER A 219 -0.47 -2.28 8.18
C SER A 219 0.44 -3.38 8.70
N GLY A 220 1.22 -3.08 9.73
CA GLY A 220 2.17 -4.03 10.26
C GLY A 220 3.08 -3.46 11.32
N THR A 221 4.29 -3.99 11.37
CA THR A 221 5.34 -3.62 12.32
C THR A 221 6.56 -3.09 11.60
N TRP A 222 7.27 -2.17 12.27
CA TRP A 222 8.54 -1.60 11.83
C TRP A 222 9.62 -1.85 12.86
N VAL A 223 10.84 -2.00 12.39
CA VAL A 223 12.04 -2.04 13.21
C VAL A 223 13.04 -1.04 12.64
N MET A 224 13.30 0.03 13.38
CA MET A 224 14.24 1.12 13.04
C MET A 224 14.04 1.66 11.62
N GLY A 225 12.79 1.97 11.26
CA GLY A 225 12.39 2.54 9.97
C GLY A 225 12.18 1.53 8.85
N LYS A 226 12.48 0.23 9.07
CA LYS A 226 12.28 -0.83 8.07
C LYS A 226 11.02 -1.63 8.37
N LYS A 227 10.25 -1.96 7.33
CA LYS A 227 9.10 -2.86 7.47
C LYS A 227 9.55 -4.23 7.94
N ALA A 228 8.81 -4.80 8.90
CA ALA A 228 8.92 -6.18 9.35
C ALA A 228 7.66 -6.94 8.92
N GLU A 229 6.94 -7.57 9.86
CA GLU A 229 5.71 -8.33 9.56
C GLU A 229 4.53 -7.38 9.32
N GLY A 230 3.73 -7.65 8.31
CA GLY A 230 2.51 -6.89 8.01
C GLY A 230 1.81 -7.35 6.75
N VAL A 231 0.73 -6.65 6.42
CA VAL A 231 -0.22 -7.02 5.37
C VAL A 231 -0.62 -5.79 4.57
N ALA A 232 -0.82 -5.98 3.27
CA ALA A 232 -1.38 -4.95 2.41
C ALA A 232 -2.89 -4.83 2.62
N LEU A 233 -3.42 -3.63 2.43
CA LEU A 233 -4.85 -3.34 2.46
C LEU A 233 -5.36 -3.09 1.03
N ASP A 234 -6.67 -3.24 0.83
CA ASP A 234 -7.31 -2.92 -0.44
C ASP A 234 -7.56 -1.41 -0.60
N ASP A 235 -8.15 -1.02 -1.72
CA ASP A 235 -8.45 0.38 -2.08
C ASP A 235 -9.52 1.04 -1.19
N ARG A 236 -10.11 0.27 -0.27
CA ARG A 236 -11.09 0.74 0.74
C ARG A 236 -10.50 0.70 2.15
N GLY A 237 -9.23 0.36 2.31
CA GLY A 237 -8.56 0.29 3.61
C GLY A 237 -8.99 -0.92 4.45
N TYR A 238 -9.54 -1.98 3.85
CA TYR A 238 -9.72 -3.25 4.54
C TYR A 238 -8.44 -4.05 4.48
N TYR A 239 -8.12 -4.76 5.57
CA TYR A 239 -7.14 -5.83 5.50
C TYR A 239 -7.51 -6.72 4.32
N LYS A 240 -6.55 -6.95 3.42
CA LYS A 240 -6.66 -8.09 2.51
C LYS A 240 -6.62 -9.29 3.42
N VAL A 241 -7.80 -9.73 3.86
CA VAL A 241 -7.94 -10.94 4.62
C VAL A 241 -7.28 -11.97 3.72
N ASN A 242 -6.10 -12.45 4.16
CA ASN A 242 -5.74 -13.80 3.84
C ASN A 242 -6.93 -14.57 4.40
N ALA A 243 -7.92 -14.83 3.54
CA ALA A 243 -8.86 -15.87 3.81
C ALA A 243 -7.99 -17.03 4.31
N PRO A 244 -8.38 -17.71 5.40
CA PRO A 244 -7.67 -18.93 5.76
C PRO A 244 -7.43 -19.69 4.47
N ALA A 245 -6.31 -20.41 4.35
CA ALA A 245 -6.11 -21.36 3.28
C ALA A 245 -7.26 -22.38 3.30
N GLN A 246 -8.44 -21.97 2.87
CA GLN A 246 -9.47 -22.76 2.25
C GLN A 246 -8.80 -23.04 0.93
N GLU A 247 -8.29 -24.26 0.88
CA GLU A 247 -8.23 -25.10 -0.29
C GLU A 247 -8.45 -24.28 -1.56
N GLU A 248 -7.39 -24.20 -2.36
CA GLU A 248 -7.50 -23.94 -3.78
C GLU A 248 -8.62 -24.83 -4.32
N ASN A 249 -9.86 -24.34 -4.28
CA ASN A 249 -10.95 -24.91 -5.03
C ASN A 249 -10.62 -24.47 -6.45
N GLU A 250 -9.73 -25.25 -7.06
CA GLU A 250 -9.51 -25.25 -8.49
C GLU A 250 -10.85 -25.42 -9.20
N GLU A 251 -11.85 -25.99 -8.53
CA GLU A 251 -13.22 -26.20 -9.00
C GLU A 251 -14.27 -25.74 -7.98
N ALA A 252 -15.23 -24.91 -8.42
CA ALA A 252 -16.39 -24.48 -7.66
C ALA A 252 -17.67 -25.00 -8.32
N VAL A 253 -18.53 -25.68 -7.56
CA VAL A 253 -19.84 -26.16 -8.03
C VAL A 253 -20.94 -25.25 -7.49
N VAL A 254 -21.72 -24.62 -8.37
CA VAL A 254 -22.81 -23.70 -8.01
C VAL A 254 -24.17 -24.32 -8.27
N ARG A 255 -25.00 -24.37 -7.22
CA ARG A 255 -26.36 -24.94 -7.23
C ARG A 255 -27.47 -23.89 -7.20
N GLY A 256 -27.12 -22.60 -7.24
CA GLY A 256 -28.06 -21.50 -7.05
C GLY A 256 -27.40 -20.12 -7.01
N MET A 257 -28.19 -19.05 -7.15
CA MET A 257 -27.68 -17.68 -7.21
C MET A 257 -26.95 -17.24 -5.94
N GLY A 258 -27.34 -17.75 -4.76
CA GLY A 258 -26.62 -17.45 -3.52
C GLY A 258 -25.18 -17.97 -3.53
N ALA A 259 -24.98 -19.20 -4.05
CA ALA A 259 -23.65 -19.79 -4.21
C ALA A 259 -22.85 -19.06 -5.31
N PHE A 260 -23.50 -18.73 -6.43
CA PHE A 260 -22.88 -17.96 -7.52
C PHE A 260 -22.39 -16.58 -7.05
N ARG A 261 -23.18 -15.85 -6.24
CA ARG A 261 -22.82 -14.53 -5.71
C ARG A 261 -21.70 -14.54 -4.68
N THR A 262 -21.36 -15.70 -4.13
CA THR A 262 -20.31 -15.88 -3.12
C THR A 262 -19.08 -16.58 -3.67
N LEU A 263 -18.97 -16.70 -5.00
CA LEU A 263 -17.83 -17.32 -5.67
C LEU A 263 -16.52 -16.60 -5.33
N PRO A 264 -15.44 -17.35 -5.03
CA PRO A 264 -14.12 -16.78 -4.87
C PRO A 264 -13.64 -16.06 -6.14
N PRO A 265 -13.05 -14.85 -6.05
CA PRO A 265 -12.55 -14.12 -7.23
C PRO A 265 -11.47 -14.85 -8.04
N LYS A 266 -10.78 -15.82 -7.41
CA LYS A 266 -9.70 -16.62 -8.01
C LYS A 266 -10.15 -18.02 -8.48
N THR A 267 -11.45 -18.25 -8.64
CA THR A 267 -12.00 -19.52 -9.12
C THR A 267 -11.41 -19.87 -10.49
N LYS A 268 -10.86 -21.08 -10.66
CA LYS A 268 -10.27 -21.55 -11.93
C LYS A 268 -11.24 -22.41 -12.76
N SER A 269 -12.02 -23.27 -12.13
CA SER A 269 -13.03 -24.12 -12.77
C SER A 269 -14.37 -23.85 -12.10
N LEU A 270 -15.41 -23.65 -12.91
CA LEU A 270 -16.76 -23.37 -12.45
C LEU A 270 -17.74 -24.34 -13.08
N VAL A 271 -18.43 -25.11 -12.24
CA VAL A 271 -19.48 -26.05 -12.65
C VAL A 271 -20.82 -25.52 -12.19
N PHE A 272 -21.73 -25.28 -13.14
CA PHE A 272 -23.14 -25.05 -12.84
C PHE A 272 -23.82 -26.41 -12.76
N ASP A 273 -24.23 -26.78 -11.55
CA ASP A 273 -24.94 -28.03 -11.26
C ASP A 273 -26.31 -28.02 -11.97
N ALA A 274 -26.78 -29.20 -12.37
CA ALA A 274 -28.07 -29.37 -13.04
C ALA A 274 -29.26 -28.78 -12.25
N SER A 275 -29.14 -28.66 -10.92
CA SER A 275 -30.18 -28.05 -10.09
C SER A 275 -30.28 -26.53 -10.20
N PHE A 276 -29.30 -25.86 -10.81
CA PHE A 276 -29.25 -24.41 -10.83
C PHE A 276 -30.17 -23.84 -11.91
N GLY A 277 -31.38 -23.41 -11.53
CA GLY A 277 -32.30 -22.69 -12.42
C GLY A 277 -33.56 -23.45 -12.83
N SER A 278 -33.99 -24.42 -12.01
CA SER A 278 -35.21 -25.21 -12.23
C SER A 278 -36.50 -24.53 -11.75
N ASP A 279 -36.45 -23.63 -10.74
CA ASP A 279 -37.66 -23.22 -10.00
C ASP A 279 -37.74 -21.71 -9.61
N GLU A 280 -36.86 -20.85 -10.13
CA GLU A 280 -36.84 -19.41 -9.78
C GLU A 280 -36.65 -18.50 -11.01
N GLU A 281 -37.25 -17.30 -11.00
CA GLU A 281 -36.92 -16.24 -11.96
C GLU A 281 -35.45 -15.81 -11.79
N LEU A 282 -34.60 -16.23 -12.73
CA LEU A 282 -33.17 -15.93 -12.70
C LEU A 282 -32.84 -14.61 -13.43
N PRO A 283 -31.87 -13.81 -12.94
CA PRO A 283 -31.26 -12.76 -13.74
C PRO A 283 -30.31 -13.38 -14.78
N SER A 284 -29.94 -12.59 -15.80
CA SER A 284 -28.84 -12.95 -16.70
C SER A 284 -27.54 -13.16 -15.91
N VAL A 285 -26.77 -14.17 -16.32
CA VAL A 285 -25.49 -14.53 -15.72
C VAL A 285 -24.36 -13.87 -16.50
N ASP A 286 -23.49 -13.14 -15.81
CA ASP A 286 -22.29 -12.53 -16.37
C ASP A 286 -21.05 -13.05 -15.64
N LEU A 287 -20.14 -13.67 -16.38
CA LEU A 287 -18.90 -14.24 -15.85
C LEU A 287 -17.69 -13.32 -16.03
N SER A 288 -17.85 -12.14 -16.63
CA SER A 288 -16.75 -11.22 -16.96
C SER A 288 -15.91 -10.79 -15.75
N ALA A 289 -16.50 -10.75 -14.55
CA ALA A 289 -15.81 -10.42 -13.31
C ALA A 289 -14.89 -11.53 -12.77
N LEU A 290 -14.99 -12.76 -13.29
CA LEU A 290 -14.24 -13.93 -12.83
C LEU A 290 -12.97 -14.14 -13.68
N GLU A 291 -12.05 -13.17 -13.61
CA GLU A 291 -10.90 -13.03 -14.52
C GLU A 291 -9.93 -14.23 -14.56
N TYR A 292 -9.96 -15.11 -13.55
CA TYR A 292 -9.06 -16.27 -13.40
C TYR A 292 -9.64 -17.58 -13.93
N LEU A 293 -10.87 -17.58 -14.44
CA LEU A 293 -11.50 -18.80 -14.96
C LEU A 293 -10.71 -19.39 -16.12
N GLN A 294 -10.47 -20.69 -16.02
CA GLN A 294 -9.82 -21.56 -16.98
C GLN A 294 -10.79 -22.56 -17.61
N GLN A 295 -11.80 -22.99 -16.85
CA GLN A 295 -12.81 -23.94 -17.30
C GLN A 295 -14.19 -23.54 -16.79
N VAL A 296 -15.21 -23.63 -17.64
CA VAL A 296 -16.61 -23.47 -17.25
C VAL A 296 -17.40 -24.63 -17.84
N SER A 297 -18.19 -25.29 -17.00
CA SER A 297 -19.09 -26.37 -17.41
C SER A 297 -20.48 -26.13 -16.85
N LEU A 298 -21.50 -26.20 -17.69
CA LEU A 298 -22.89 -26.28 -17.26
C LEU A 298 -23.31 -27.73 -17.42
N GLU A 299 -23.74 -28.39 -16.35
CA GLU A 299 -24.35 -29.72 -16.42
C GLU A 299 -25.70 -29.66 -17.16
N ASP A 300 -26.20 -30.81 -17.61
CA ASP A 300 -27.46 -30.88 -18.34
C ASP A 300 -28.62 -30.25 -17.53
N GLY A 301 -29.36 -29.32 -18.16
CA GLY A 301 -30.45 -28.56 -17.57
C GLY A 301 -30.04 -27.35 -16.73
N ALA A 302 -28.74 -27.12 -16.53
CA ALA A 302 -28.29 -25.97 -15.76
C ALA A 302 -28.63 -24.64 -16.48
N LEU A 303 -29.04 -23.66 -15.68
CA LEU A 303 -29.50 -22.34 -16.10
C LEU A 303 -30.67 -22.37 -17.11
N ALA A 304 -31.52 -23.40 -17.09
CA ALA A 304 -32.64 -23.54 -18.04
C ALA A 304 -33.54 -22.30 -18.10
N SER A 305 -33.91 -21.72 -16.94
CA SER A 305 -34.72 -20.49 -16.83
C SER A 305 -33.91 -19.19 -16.85
N CYS A 306 -32.63 -19.22 -17.22
CA CYS A 306 -31.80 -18.03 -17.29
C CYS A 306 -32.08 -17.22 -18.57
N PRO A 307 -32.31 -15.90 -18.51
CA PRO A 307 -32.64 -15.10 -19.69
C PRO A 307 -31.42 -14.76 -20.56
N GLY A 308 -30.19 -14.91 -20.06
CA GLY A 308 -29.00 -14.76 -20.89
C GLY A 308 -27.67 -15.04 -20.19
N LEU A 309 -26.65 -15.36 -20.98
CA LEU A 309 -25.30 -15.65 -20.51
C LEU A 309 -24.27 -14.76 -21.22
N THR A 310 -23.43 -14.08 -20.43
CA THR A 310 -22.29 -13.30 -20.92
C THR A 310 -20.99 -13.88 -20.38
N VAL A 311 -20.07 -14.23 -21.27
CA VAL A 311 -18.70 -14.64 -20.94
C VAL A 311 -17.75 -13.82 -21.81
N SER A 312 -17.16 -12.79 -21.23
CA SER A 312 -16.32 -11.86 -21.97
C SER A 312 -15.02 -11.51 -21.26
N SER A 313 -13.98 -11.19 -22.04
CA SER A 313 -12.69 -10.70 -21.54
C SER A 313 -11.92 -11.65 -20.59
N LEU A 314 -12.24 -12.95 -20.58
CA LEU A 314 -11.58 -13.94 -19.73
C LEU A 314 -10.30 -14.48 -20.40
N LYS A 315 -9.16 -13.98 -19.95
CA LYS A 315 -7.85 -14.21 -20.57
C LYS A 315 -7.33 -15.65 -20.45
N PHE A 316 -7.80 -16.41 -19.47
CA PHE A 316 -7.30 -17.75 -19.17
C PHE A 316 -8.28 -18.86 -19.52
N LEU A 317 -9.48 -18.53 -20.01
CA LEU A 317 -10.53 -19.53 -20.24
C LEU A 317 -10.15 -20.39 -21.45
N THR A 318 -9.94 -21.69 -21.21
CA THR A 318 -9.49 -22.65 -22.23
C THR A 318 -10.59 -23.57 -22.74
N CYS A 319 -11.63 -23.79 -21.94
CA CYS A 319 -12.74 -24.69 -22.24
C CYS A 319 -14.06 -24.15 -21.67
N LEU A 320 -15.10 -24.13 -22.50
CA LEU A 320 -16.47 -23.81 -22.11
C LEU A 320 -17.40 -24.88 -22.66
N THR A 321 -18.10 -25.58 -21.77
CA THR A 321 -19.06 -26.61 -22.14
C THR A 321 -20.43 -26.26 -21.56
N LEU A 322 -21.44 -26.26 -22.42
CA LEU A 322 -22.83 -26.19 -22.05
C LEU A 322 -23.45 -27.56 -22.27
N GLY A 323 -24.00 -28.15 -21.22
CA GLY A 323 -24.75 -29.40 -21.27
C GLY A 323 -26.02 -29.29 -22.13
N SER A 324 -26.71 -30.42 -22.23
CA SER A 324 -28.01 -30.49 -22.90
C SER A 324 -29.05 -29.71 -22.11
N ASP A 325 -30.05 -29.12 -22.77
CA ASP A 325 -31.15 -28.38 -22.14
C ASP A 325 -30.70 -27.14 -21.32
N CYS A 326 -29.45 -26.69 -21.45
CA CYS A 326 -28.96 -25.48 -20.80
C CYS A 326 -29.49 -24.21 -21.49
N LEU A 327 -29.78 -23.17 -20.70
CA LEU A 327 -30.19 -21.86 -21.22
C LEU A 327 -31.40 -21.93 -22.16
N GLU A 328 -32.36 -22.82 -21.89
CA GLU A 328 -33.54 -23.06 -22.74
C GLU A 328 -34.33 -21.77 -23.02
N THR A 329 -34.54 -20.94 -22.00
CA THR A 329 -35.29 -19.67 -22.11
C THR A 329 -34.42 -18.46 -22.44
N ALA A 330 -33.13 -18.64 -22.68
CA ALA A 330 -32.23 -17.51 -22.85
C ALA A 330 -32.46 -16.82 -24.20
N SER A 331 -32.71 -15.51 -24.17
CA SER A 331 -32.85 -14.70 -25.37
C SER A 331 -31.51 -14.27 -25.95
N SER A 332 -30.46 -14.18 -25.12
CA SER A 332 -29.12 -13.78 -25.55
C SER A 332 -27.99 -14.63 -24.95
N CYS A 333 -26.97 -14.91 -25.76
CA CYS A 333 -25.72 -15.51 -25.32
C CYS A 333 -24.54 -14.81 -26.01
N VAL A 334 -23.62 -14.24 -25.22
CA VAL A 334 -22.48 -13.48 -25.72
C VAL A 334 -21.18 -14.08 -25.19
N LEU A 335 -20.36 -14.60 -26.11
CA LEU A 335 -19.02 -15.13 -25.84
C LEU A 335 -18.01 -14.30 -26.63
N SER A 336 -17.30 -13.38 -25.97
CA SER A 336 -16.40 -12.44 -26.64
C SER A 336 -15.03 -12.27 -25.99
N ASP A 337 -13.99 -12.04 -26.79
CA ASP A 337 -12.65 -11.67 -26.31
C ASP A 337 -12.04 -12.73 -25.36
N LEU A 338 -12.06 -13.99 -25.80
CA LEU A 338 -11.54 -15.14 -25.06
C LEU A 338 -10.29 -15.68 -25.78
N PRO A 339 -9.09 -15.13 -25.50
CA PRO A 339 -7.89 -15.36 -26.31
C PRO A 339 -7.36 -16.80 -26.25
N GLU A 340 -7.63 -17.53 -25.16
CA GLU A 340 -7.11 -18.88 -24.91
C GLU A 340 -8.16 -19.98 -25.07
N LEU A 341 -9.40 -19.65 -25.45
CA LEU A 341 -10.48 -20.63 -25.56
C LEU A 341 -10.20 -21.56 -26.74
N THR A 342 -10.02 -22.85 -26.47
CA THR A 342 -9.67 -23.86 -27.49
C THR A 342 -10.84 -24.72 -27.93
N ARG A 343 -11.80 -24.96 -27.03
CA ARG A 343 -12.99 -25.80 -27.28
C ARG A 343 -14.24 -25.15 -26.71
N LEU A 344 -15.29 -25.13 -27.52
CA LEU A 344 -16.63 -24.66 -27.15
C LEU A 344 -17.67 -25.70 -27.57
N ARG A 345 -18.49 -26.14 -26.62
CA ARG A 345 -19.55 -27.12 -26.89
C ARG A 345 -20.90 -26.62 -26.37
N PHE A 346 -21.90 -26.70 -27.23
CA PHE A 346 -23.31 -26.58 -26.89
C PHE A 346 -23.94 -27.97 -26.96
N GLY A 347 -24.55 -28.43 -25.86
CA GLY A 347 -25.28 -29.69 -25.80
C GLY A 347 -26.59 -29.65 -26.57
N ASP A 348 -27.31 -30.77 -26.58
CA ASP A 348 -28.58 -30.89 -27.28
C ASP A 348 -29.62 -29.94 -26.68
N ARG A 349 -30.43 -29.28 -27.50
CA ARG A 349 -31.46 -28.31 -27.07
C ARG A 349 -30.94 -27.13 -26.23
N CYS A 350 -29.63 -26.91 -26.17
CA CYS A 350 -29.09 -25.72 -25.51
C CYS A 350 -29.47 -24.46 -26.31
N LEU A 351 -29.88 -23.37 -25.64
CA LEU A 351 -30.29 -22.11 -26.28
C LEU A 351 -31.45 -22.27 -27.29
N GLN A 352 -32.53 -22.95 -26.88
CA GLN A 352 -33.63 -23.35 -27.77
C GLN A 352 -34.58 -22.20 -28.18
N CYS A 353 -34.50 -21.03 -27.52
CA CYS A 353 -35.36 -19.87 -27.79
C CYS A 353 -34.53 -18.57 -27.91
N HIS A 354 -33.34 -18.64 -28.50
CA HIS A 354 -32.48 -17.46 -28.58
C HIS A 354 -32.96 -16.46 -29.63
N GLN A 355 -32.77 -15.18 -29.34
CA GLN A 355 -32.90 -14.08 -30.30
C GLN A 355 -31.52 -13.69 -30.84
N THR A 356 -30.49 -13.74 -29.99
CA THR A 356 -29.11 -13.44 -30.39
C THR A 356 -28.10 -14.39 -29.76
N VAL A 357 -27.19 -14.92 -30.58
CA VAL A 357 -25.98 -15.62 -30.12
C VAL A 357 -24.79 -14.99 -30.80
N GLU A 358 -23.80 -14.55 -30.01
CA GLU A 358 -22.58 -13.93 -30.52
C GLU A 358 -21.34 -14.67 -30.01
N LEU A 359 -20.52 -15.13 -30.96
CA LEU A 359 -19.21 -15.72 -30.75
C LEU A 359 -18.18 -14.84 -31.46
N ALA A 360 -17.45 -14.00 -30.72
CA ALA A 360 -16.56 -13.00 -31.31
C ALA A 360 -15.16 -13.00 -30.68
N ASN A 361 -14.12 -12.81 -31.50
CA ASN A 361 -12.73 -12.67 -31.03
C ASN A 361 -12.25 -13.86 -30.17
N LEU A 362 -12.31 -15.07 -30.75
CA LEU A 362 -11.84 -16.31 -30.13
C LEU A 362 -10.64 -16.87 -30.92
N PRO A 363 -9.46 -16.21 -30.87
CA PRO A 363 -8.34 -16.48 -31.77
C PRO A 363 -7.70 -17.86 -31.60
N ALA A 364 -7.88 -18.52 -30.45
CA ALA A 364 -7.35 -19.86 -30.18
C ALA A 364 -8.36 -21.00 -30.40
N LEU A 365 -9.61 -20.69 -30.76
CA LEU A 365 -10.68 -21.69 -30.84
C LEU A 365 -10.42 -22.67 -31.98
N LYS A 366 -10.37 -23.96 -31.66
CA LYS A 366 -10.11 -25.06 -32.59
C LYS A 366 -11.34 -25.91 -32.87
N GLU A 367 -12.14 -26.20 -31.84
CA GLU A 367 -13.32 -27.05 -31.94
C GLU A 367 -14.56 -26.30 -31.46
N LEU A 368 -15.58 -26.24 -32.31
CA LEU A 368 -16.90 -25.71 -32.00
C LEU A 368 -17.96 -26.74 -32.36
N THR A 369 -18.72 -27.19 -31.36
CA THR A 369 -19.75 -28.22 -31.56
C THR A 369 -21.10 -27.72 -31.07
N PHE A 370 -22.12 -27.91 -31.90
CA PHE A 370 -23.53 -27.70 -31.58
C PHE A 370 -24.25 -29.06 -31.58
N GLY A 371 -24.93 -29.38 -30.48
CA GLY A 371 -25.78 -30.56 -30.35
C GLY A 371 -27.07 -30.47 -31.18
N ASP A 372 -27.88 -31.51 -31.10
CA ASP A 372 -29.16 -31.59 -31.79
C ASP A 372 -30.12 -30.51 -31.25
N ASN A 373 -30.71 -29.70 -32.13
CA ASN A 373 -31.55 -28.54 -31.80
C ASN A 373 -30.85 -27.44 -30.98
N ALA A 374 -29.52 -27.47 -30.85
CA ALA A 374 -28.78 -26.41 -30.19
C ALA A 374 -28.88 -25.09 -30.97
N CYS A 375 -28.93 -23.97 -30.25
CA CYS A 375 -29.11 -22.63 -30.79
C CYS A 375 -30.27 -22.58 -31.79
N ARG A 376 -31.43 -23.13 -31.43
CA ARG A 376 -32.66 -22.91 -32.20
C ARG A 376 -33.20 -21.52 -31.89
N GLY A 377 -33.59 -20.78 -32.90
CA GLY A 377 -34.14 -19.43 -32.74
C GLY A 377 -35.52 -19.44 -32.09
N ASP A 378 -35.84 -18.36 -31.41
CA ASP A 378 -37.18 -18.09 -30.87
C ASP A 378 -38.24 -18.11 -31.98
N GLU A 379 -39.22 -19.01 -31.87
CA GLU A 379 -40.30 -19.16 -32.85
C GLU A 379 -41.24 -17.95 -32.88
N GLU A 380 -41.31 -17.17 -31.81
CA GLU A 380 -42.12 -15.96 -31.73
C GLU A 380 -41.41 -14.73 -32.31
N ASN A 381 -40.09 -14.79 -32.48
CA ASN A 381 -39.29 -13.68 -32.99
C ASN A 381 -39.21 -13.70 -34.53
N TYR A 382 -40.32 -13.36 -35.18
CA TYR A 382 -40.41 -13.25 -36.63
C TYR A 382 -41.09 -11.96 -37.10
N ALA A 383 -40.77 -11.55 -38.32
CA ALA A 383 -41.49 -10.53 -39.07
C ALA A 383 -42.28 -11.18 -40.21
N VAL A 384 -43.47 -10.66 -40.48
CA VAL A 384 -44.23 -11.00 -41.69
C VAL A 384 -43.86 -10.00 -42.77
N SER A 385 -43.19 -10.47 -43.82
CA SER A 385 -42.85 -9.64 -44.97
C SER A 385 -44.09 -9.34 -45.82
N LEU A 386 -44.05 -8.27 -46.62
CA LEU A 386 -45.11 -7.90 -47.59
C LEU A 386 -45.43 -9.05 -48.58
N SER A 387 -44.50 -9.99 -48.74
CA SER A 387 -44.66 -11.23 -49.54
C SER A 387 -45.42 -12.37 -48.83
N LYS A 388 -45.91 -12.17 -47.60
CA LYS A 388 -46.49 -13.20 -46.70
C LYS A 388 -45.54 -14.34 -46.32
N LEU A 389 -44.23 -14.16 -46.53
CA LEU A 389 -43.22 -15.07 -46.00
C LEU A 389 -42.88 -14.68 -44.56
N VAL A 390 -42.80 -15.68 -43.68
CA VAL A 390 -42.31 -15.53 -42.31
C VAL A 390 -40.79 -15.43 -42.37
N GLU A 391 -40.23 -14.35 -41.82
CA GLU A 391 -38.79 -14.15 -41.69
C GLU A 391 -38.44 -14.09 -40.20
N TYR A 392 -37.78 -15.13 -39.69
CA TYR A 392 -37.27 -15.08 -38.33
C TYR A 392 -36.22 -13.97 -38.18
N LEU A 393 -36.22 -13.31 -37.04
CA LEU A 393 -35.30 -12.20 -36.73
C LEU A 393 -34.12 -12.66 -35.86
N ASN A 394 -34.09 -13.94 -35.49
CA ASN A 394 -33.03 -14.52 -34.68
C ASN A 394 -31.69 -14.50 -35.42
N VAL A 395 -30.62 -14.13 -34.70
CA VAL A 395 -29.29 -13.92 -35.27
C VAL A 395 -28.24 -14.76 -34.56
N LEU A 396 -27.46 -15.50 -35.35
CA LEU A 396 -26.19 -16.11 -34.92
C LEU A 396 -25.03 -15.34 -35.55
N VAL A 397 -24.11 -14.85 -34.73
CA VAL A 397 -22.92 -14.12 -35.15
C VAL A 397 -21.69 -14.91 -34.75
N MET A 398 -20.84 -15.23 -35.72
CA MET A 398 -19.52 -15.80 -35.49
C MET A 398 -18.48 -14.95 -36.21
N ARG A 399 -17.55 -14.37 -35.45
CA ARG A 399 -16.54 -13.44 -35.96
C ARG A 399 -15.16 -13.71 -35.39
N ASN A 400 -14.14 -13.62 -36.23
CA ASN A 400 -12.74 -13.68 -35.83
C ASN A 400 -12.41 -14.98 -35.06
N LEU A 401 -12.57 -16.12 -35.77
CA LEU A 401 -12.25 -17.47 -35.30
C LEU A 401 -11.14 -18.10 -36.19
N PRO A 402 -9.97 -17.44 -36.33
CA PRO A 402 -8.97 -17.75 -37.36
C PRO A 402 -8.30 -19.13 -37.24
N ARG A 403 -8.44 -19.82 -36.11
CA ARG A 403 -7.83 -21.14 -35.84
C ARG A 403 -8.84 -22.28 -35.80
N LEU A 404 -10.09 -22.05 -36.24
CA LEU A 404 -11.12 -23.08 -36.20
C LEU A 404 -10.75 -24.24 -37.14
N GLU A 405 -10.57 -25.43 -36.56
CA GLU A 405 -10.17 -26.67 -37.24
C GLU A 405 -11.38 -27.58 -37.45
N ARG A 406 -12.34 -27.59 -36.52
CA ARG A 406 -13.52 -28.45 -36.55
C ARG A 406 -14.77 -27.68 -36.11
N LEU A 407 -15.79 -27.69 -36.97
CA LEU A 407 -17.10 -27.11 -36.73
C LEU A 407 -18.17 -28.18 -36.93
N GLU A 408 -18.89 -28.53 -35.87
CA GLU A 408 -19.90 -29.59 -35.92
C GLU A 408 -21.29 -29.06 -35.62
N PHE A 409 -22.25 -29.53 -36.41
CA PHE A 409 -23.65 -29.14 -36.35
C PHE A 409 -24.55 -30.36 -36.18
N GLY A 410 -25.27 -30.38 -35.06
CA GLY A 410 -26.34 -31.31 -34.76
C GLY A 410 -27.49 -31.28 -35.75
N ARG A 411 -28.42 -32.22 -35.62
CA ARG A 411 -29.71 -32.17 -36.35
C ARG A 411 -30.49 -30.93 -35.92
N GLN A 412 -31.06 -30.18 -36.87
CA GLN A 412 -31.90 -28.99 -36.60
C GLN A 412 -31.26 -27.89 -35.74
N CYS A 413 -29.93 -27.91 -35.53
CA CYS A 413 -29.26 -26.77 -34.89
C CYS A 413 -29.42 -25.52 -35.76
N CYS A 414 -29.49 -24.34 -35.14
CA CYS A 414 -29.72 -23.08 -35.86
C CYS A 414 -31.03 -23.06 -36.69
N GLY A 415 -32.00 -23.94 -36.38
CA GLY A 415 -33.35 -23.85 -36.93
C GLY A 415 -34.04 -22.57 -36.44
N LEU A 416 -34.93 -21.99 -37.24
CA LEU A 416 -35.59 -20.70 -36.96
C LEU A 416 -34.62 -19.51 -36.79
N VAL A 417 -33.37 -19.64 -37.22
CA VAL A 417 -32.42 -18.53 -37.31
C VAL A 417 -32.56 -17.88 -38.68
N GLY A 418 -32.93 -16.60 -38.71
CA GLY A 418 -33.13 -15.89 -39.97
C GLY A 418 -31.85 -15.30 -40.54
N LYS A 419 -30.82 -15.10 -39.69
CA LYS A 419 -29.53 -14.57 -40.11
C LYS A 419 -28.38 -15.24 -39.37
N VAL A 420 -27.47 -15.81 -40.14
CA VAL A 420 -26.16 -16.26 -39.64
C VAL A 420 -25.09 -15.38 -40.25
N VAL A 421 -24.22 -14.80 -39.43
CA VAL A 421 -23.08 -13.97 -39.83
C VAL A 421 -21.80 -14.74 -39.56
N LEU A 422 -20.99 -14.94 -40.59
CA LEU A 422 -19.69 -15.60 -40.51
C LEU A 422 -18.64 -14.61 -41.05
N GLU A 423 -17.67 -14.22 -40.22
CA GLU A 423 -16.63 -13.26 -40.60
C GLU A 423 -15.26 -13.72 -40.09
N LYS A 424 -14.23 -13.78 -40.96
CA LYS A 424 -12.86 -14.21 -40.58
C LYS A 424 -12.85 -15.58 -39.88
N ILE A 425 -13.51 -16.55 -40.51
CA ILE A 425 -13.53 -17.96 -40.09
C ILE A 425 -12.97 -18.79 -41.25
N PRO A 426 -11.95 -19.65 -41.02
CA PRO A 426 -11.39 -20.51 -42.06
C PRO A 426 -12.29 -21.72 -42.29
N ILE A 427 -13.40 -21.51 -42.99
CA ILE A 427 -14.39 -22.55 -43.29
C ILE A 427 -13.98 -23.26 -44.58
N THR A 428 -13.71 -24.56 -44.49
CA THR A 428 -13.57 -25.44 -45.65
C THR A 428 -14.48 -26.67 -45.45
N PRO A 429 -15.02 -27.29 -46.51
CA PRO A 429 -15.99 -28.38 -46.39
C PRO A 429 -15.50 -29.57 -45.54
N ASP A 430 -14.19 -29.83 -45.50
CA ASP A 430 -13.56 -30.88 -44.70
C ASP A 430 -13.55 -30.57 -43.19
N ARG A 431 -13.72 -29.30 -42.80
CA ARG A 431 -13.76 -28.84 -41.41
C ARG A 431 -15.17 -28.73 -40.84
N VAL A 432 -16.20 -28.84 -41.68
CA VAL A 432 -17.61 -28.72 -41.28
C VAL A 432 -18.28 -30.08 -41.32
N HIS A 433 -18.84 -30.51 -40.20
CA HIS A 433 -19.51 -31.80 -40.07
C HIS A 433 -20.97 -31.63 -39.64
N PHE A 434 -21.86 -32.38 -40.27
CA PHE A 434 -23.29 -32.39 -39.96
C PHE A 434 -23.70 -33.79 -39.52
N SER A 435 -24.32 -33.92 -38.34
CA SER A 435 -24.83 -35.21 -37.82
C SER A 435 -26.31 -35.48 -38.19
N GLY A 436 -26.93 -34.63 -39.02
CA GLY A 436 -28.34 -34.75 -39.40
C GLY A 436 -28.73 -33.82 -40.58
N SER A 437 -30.03 -33.57 -40.76
CA SER A 437 -30.59 -32.69 -41.79
C SER A 437 -31.33 -31.47 -41.21
N ARG A 438 -31.62 -30.46 -42.05
CA ARG A 438 -32.35 -29.21 -41.73
C ARG A 438 -31.58 -28.20 -40.86
N GLN A 439 -30.28 -28.09 -41.08
CA GLN A 439 -29.46 -27.00 -40.54
C GLN A 439 -29.54 -25.82 -41.51
N PHE A 440 -29.71 -24.61 -40.98
CA PHE A 440 -29.68 -23.34 -41.70
C PHE A 440 -30.69 -23.23 -42.87
N GLU A 441 -31.83 -22.58 -42.62
CA GLU A 441 -32.82 -22.34 -43.68
C GLU A 441 -32.48 -21.11 -44.56
N ARG A 442 -31.70 -20.14 -44.04
CA ARG A 442 -31.18 -18.96 -44.76
C ARG A 442 -29.85 -18.48 -44.14
N VAL A 443 -28.73 -18.59 -44.86
CA VAL A 443 -27.39 -18.12 -44.41
C VAL A 443 -27.01 -16.87 -45.19
N THR A 444 -26.49 -15.84 -44.50
CA THR A 444 -25.90 -14.65 -45.16
C THR A 444 -24.41 -14.63 -44.87
N TYR A 445 -23.61 -15.09 -45.84
CA TYR A 445 -22.17 -15.05 -45.73
C TYR A 445 -21.64 -13.63 -46.01
N VAL A 446 -20.77 -13.10 -45.14
CA VAL A 446 -20.13 -11.80 -45.33
C VAL A 446 -18.61 -12.00 -45.29
N THR A 447 -17.99 -12.20 -46.46
CA THR A 447 -16.54 -12.22 -46.59
C THR A 447 -15.97 -10.82 -46.36
N GLY A 448 -15.18 -10.64 -45.30
CA GLY A 448 -14.23 -9.53 -45.21
C GLY A 448 -12.90 -9.98 -45.84
N ASP A 449 -12.55 -9.40 -46.99
CA ASP A 449 -11.29 -9.56 -47.73
C ASP A 449 -10.73 -10.99 -47.84
N CYS A 450 -11.26 -11.76 -48.78
CA CYS A 450 -10.50 -12.81 -49.47
C CYS A 450 -10.68 -12.55 -50.97
N GLY A 451 -9.56 -12.44 -51.69
CA GLY A 451 -9.57 -12.41 -53.15
C GLY A 451 -10.30 -13.62 -53.71
N ASP A 452 -10.90 -13.41 -54.86
CA ASP A 452 -11.65 -14.37 -55.68
C ASP A 452 -11.29 -15.84 -55.42
N ASP A 453 -12.31 -16.60 -54.98
CA ASP A 453 -12.54 -18.04 -55.23
C ASP A 453 -13.09 -18.74 -53.97
N CYS A 454 -14.41 -18.68 -53.77
CA CYS A 454 -15.21 -19.69 -53.06
C CYS A 454 -16.68 -19.53 -53.51
N GLU A 455 -17.15 -20.40 -54.42
CA GLU A 455 -18.57 -20.61 -54.72
C GLU A 455 -19.15 -21.74 -53.85
N ASP A 456 -20.41 -21.53 -53.44
CA ASP A 456 -21.42 -22.40 -52.79
C ASP A 456 -21.12 -23.09 -51.45
#